data_AF-A0A957RKG4-F1
#
_entry.id   AF-A0A957RKG4-F1
#
_cell.length_a   1.000
_cell.length_b   1.000
_cell.length_c   1.000
_cell.angle_alpha   90.00
_cell.angle_beta   90.00
_cell.angle_gamma   90.00
#
_symmetry.space_group_name_H-M   'P 1'
#
loop_
_entity.id
_entity.type
_entity.pdbx_description
1 polymer ?
#
loop_
_entity_poly.entity_id
_entity_poly.type
_entity_poly.pdbx_seq_one_letter_code
_entity_poly.pdbx_strand_id
1 'polypeptide(L)' 'TPNEDTVQRKEGNPANWLELADARMPMGRILRPDDVAGLVMWFLSPESAMMSGGIIDFDHSKIVGTYG' A
#
# COMPACT_ATOMS: atom_id res chain seq x y z
N THR A 1 7.30 -1.93 -7.96
CA THR A 1 8.54 -1.12 -8.10
C THR A 1 9.65 -1.96 -8.77
N PRO A 2 10.79 -1.39 -9.23
CA PRO A 2 11.86 -2.20 -9.84
C PRO A 2 12.43 -3.26 -8.90
N ASN A 3 12.60 -2.94 -7.62
CA ASN A 3 13.05 -3.91 -6.61
C ASN A 3 12.02 -5.03 -6.40
N GLU A 4 10.75 -4.66 -6.29
CA GLU A 4 9.65 -5.61 -6.12
C GLU A 4 9.48 -6.53 -7.34
N ASP A 5 9.64 -6.03 -8.57
CA ASP A 5 9.62 -6.86 -9.78
C ASP A 5 10.76 -7.87 -9.78
N THR A 6 11.97 -7.50 -9.31
CA THR A 6 13.07 -8.45 -9.19
C THR A 6 12.83 -9.52 -8.13
N VAL A 7 12.14 -9.19 -7.03
CA VAL A 7 11.77 -10.15 -5.99
C VAL A 7 10.71 -11.11 -6.52
N GLN A 8 9.66 -10.59 -7.15
CA GLN A 8 8.56 -11.41 -7.66
C GLN A 8 9.01 -12.37 -8.76
N ARG A 9 9.93 -11.95 -9.64
CA ARG A 9 10.55 -12.85 -10.62
C ARG A 9 11.42 -13.93 -9.98
N LYS A 10 12.12 -13.62 -8.87
CA LYS A 10 12.89 -14.61 -8.11
C LYS A 10 12.00 -15.63 -7.41
N GLU A 11 10.79 -15.23 -7.00
CA GLU A 11 9.79 -16.12 -6.42
C GLU A 11 9.01 -16.94 -7.48
N GLY A 12 9.35 -16.79 -8.76
CA GLY A 12 8.78 -17.58 -9.85
C GLY A 12 7.42 -17.06 -10.35
N ASN A 13 7.04 -15.84 -9.99
CA ASN A 13 5.80 -15.23 -10.50
C ASN A 13 5.92 -14.89 -12.00
N PRO A 14 4.80 -14.96 -12.74
CA PRO A 14 4.79 -14.76 -14.19
C PRO A 14 5.12 -13.31 -14.57
N ALA A 15 5.55 -13.06 -15.80
CA ALA A 15 5.94 -11.71 -16.24
C ALA A 15 4.81 -10.68 -16.14
N ASN A 16 3.54 -11.11 -16.18
CA ASN A 16 2.34 -10.30 -16.00
C ASN A 16 1.80 -10.31 -14.57
N TRP A 17 2.61 -10.70 -13.57
CA TRP A 17 2.19 -10.77 -12.17
C TRP A 17 1.57 -9.47 -11.67
N LEU A 18 2.11 -8.33 -12.09
CA LEU A 18 1.65 -7.01 -11.64
C LEU A 18 0.21 -6.71 -12.12
N GLU A 19 -0.12 -7.03 -13.38
CA GLU A 19 -1.47 -6.86 -13.91
C GLU A 19 -2.47 -7.80 -13.23
N LEU A 20 -2.06 -9.05 -12.97
CA LEU A 20 -2.87 -10.03 -12.26
C LEU A 20 -3.10 -9.61 -10.80
N ALA A 21 -2.11 -8.98 -10.18
CA ALA A 21 -2.17 -8.54 -8.80
C ALA A 21 -3.00 -7.25 -8.65
N ASP A 22 -2.84 -6.30 -9.57
CA ASP A 22 -3.68 -5.10 -9.66
C ASP A 22 -5.17 -5.47 -9.82
N ALA A 23 -5.48 -6.41 -10.73
CA ALA A 23 -6.85 -6.86 -10.99
C ALA A 23 -7.53 -7.57 -9.80
N ARG A 24 -6.75 -8.11 -8.84
CA ARG A 24 -7.27 -8.79 -7.65
C ARG A 24 -7.61 -7.82 -6.52
N MET A 25 -7.16 -6.58 -6.58
CA MET A 25 -7.43 -5.59 -5.55
C MET A 25 -8.80 -4.93 -5.73
N PRO A 26 -9.51 -4.56 -4.64
CA PRO A 26 -10.84 -3.95 -4.72
C PRO A 26 -10.91 -2.66 -5.54
N MET A 27 -9.82 -1.88 -5.54
CA MET A 27 -9.72 -0.64 -6.31
C MET A 27 -9.06 -0.85 -7.70
N GLY A 28 -8.90 -2.11 -8.12
CA GLY A 28 -8.30 -2.47 -9.41
C GLY A 28 -6.81 -2.16 -9.52
N ARG A 29 -6.15 -1.91 -8.39
CA ARG A 29 -4.74 -1.54 -8.32
C ARG A 29 -4.14 -1.82 -6.94
N ILE A 30 -2.89 -2.26 -6.92
CA ILE A 30 -2.06 -2.33 -5.72
C ILE A 30 -1.61 -0.93 -5.29
N LEU A 31 -1.43 -0.76 -3.99
CA LEU A 31 -0.88 0.44 -3.38
C LEU A 31 0.54 0.69 -3.89
N ARG A 32 0.82 1.93 -4.32
CA ARG A 32 2.14 2.32 -4.83
C ARG A 32 2.80 3.31 -3.87
N PRO A 33 4.14 3.42 -3.87
CA PRO A 33 4.85 4.37 -3.00
C PRO A 33 4.34 5.81 -3.14
N ASP A 34 3.97 6.22 -4.36
CA ASP A 34 3.44 7.56 -4.63
C ASP A 34 2.11 7.84 -3.90
N ASP A 35 1.29 6.81 -3.66
CA ASP A 35 0.01 6.95 -2.98
C ASP A 35 0.19 7.23 -1.48
N VAL A 36 1.27 6.70 -0.88
CA VAL A 36 1.61 6.89 0.54
C VAL A 36 2.42 8.17 0.75
N ALA A 37 3.23 8.57 -0.25
CA ALA A 37 4.12 9.72 -0.17
C ALA A 37 3.39 11.02 0.19
N GLY A 38 2.19 11.24 -0.35
CA GLY A 38 1.38 12.43 -0.03
C GLY A 38 1.00 12.52 1.45
N LEU A 39 0.57 11.40 2.05
CA LEU A 39 0.25 11.36 3.47
C LEU A 39 1.50 11.55 4.34
N VAL A 40 2.62 10.94 3.95
CA VAL A 40 3.90 11.12 4.66
C VAL A 40 4.34 12.58 4.62
N MET A 41 4.22 13.25 3.47
CA MET A 41 4.53 14.67 3.35
C MET A 41 3.64 15.53 4.26
N TRP A 42 2.36 15.19 4.38
CA TRP A 42 1.47 15.85 5.33
C TRP A 42 1.90 15.60 6.78
N PHE A 43 2.35 14.39 7.12
CA PHE A 43 2.87 14.11 8.46
C PHE A 43 4.15 14.87 8.82
N LEU A 44 4.94 15.30 7.83
CA LEU A 44 6.13 16.11 8.05
C LEU A 44 5.83 17.62 8.13
N SER A 45 4.58 18.02 7.88
CA SER A 45 4.15 19.41 7.87
C SER A 45 3.74 19.91 9.27
N PRO A 46 3.78 21.22 9.55
CA PRO A 46 3.29 21.79 10.81
C PRO A 46 1.83 21.43 11.14
N GLU A 47 1.02 21.15 10.13
CA GLU A 47 -0.40 20.84 10.24
C GLU A 47 -0.67 19.50 10.94
N SER A 48 0.29 18.57 10.91
CA SER A 48 0.20 17.28 11.60
C SER A 48 0.71 17.33 13.04
N ALA A 49 1.08 18.49 13.59
CA ALA A 49 1.76 18.61 14.88
C ALA A 49 1.03 17.93 16.05
N MET A 50 -0.30 17.76 15.96
CA MET A 50 -1.11 17.08 16.98
C MET A 50 -1.29 15.57 16.74
N MET A 51 -0.83 15.03 15.62
CA MET A 51 -0.91 13.60 15.30
C MET A 51 0.39 12.89 15.68
N SER A 52 0.37 12.18 16.80
CA SER A 52 1.49 11.36 17.28
C SER A 52 0.98 10.05 17.87
N GLY A 53 1.75 8.97 17.72
CA GLY A 53 1.43 7.64 18.25
C GLY A 53 0.32 6.87 17.49
N GLY A 54 -0.12 7.37 16.34
CA GLY A 54 -1.10 6.70 15.49
C GLY A 54 -0.47 5.69 14.53
N ILE A 55 -1.17 4.59 14.27
CA ILE A 55 -0.85 3.65 13.19
C ILE A 55 -1.92 3.85 12.11
N ILE A 56 -1.49 4.23 10.91
CA ILE A 56 -2.37 4.28 9.74
C ILE A 56 -2.02 3.08 8.87
N ASP A 57 -2.96 2.15 8.79
CA ASP A 57 -2.84 0.97 7.95
C ASP A 57 -3.38 1.25 6.56
N PHE A 58 -2.60 0.88 5.54
CA PHE A 58 -2.94 1.02 4.12
C PHE A 58 -3.20 -0.36 3.52
N ASP A 59 -4.08 -1.12 4.17
CA ASP A 59 -4.53 -2.40 3.66
C ASP A 59 -5.83 -2.22 2.86
N HIS A 60 -5.89 -2.88 1.70
CA HIS A 60 -7.09 -2.97 0.88
C HIS A 60 -7.98 -4.16 1.29
N SER A 61 -7.58 -4.97 2.27
CA SER A 61 -8.36 -6.08 2.78
C SER A 61 -9.52 -5.62 3.68
N LYS A 62 -10.54 -6.47 3.82
CA LYS A 62 -11.70 -6.18 4.69
C LYS A 62 -11.24 -5.96 6.12
N ILE A 63 -11.37 -4.74 6.60
CA ILE A 63 -11.21 -4.41 8.02
C ILE A 63 -12.41 -5.00 8.78
N VAL A 64 -12.21 -6.14 9.44
CA VAL A 64 -13.16 -6.65 10.44
C VAL A 64 -12.91 -5.89 11.74
N GLY A 65 -13.88 -5.06 12.14
CA GLY A 65 -13.86 -4.38 13.43
C GLY A 65 -13.99 -5.38 14.59
N THR A 66 -13.59 -4.96 15.79
CA THR A 66 -13.54 -5.81 17.01
C THR A 66 -14.91 -6.17 17.59
N TYR A 67 -16.00 -5.87 16.88
CA TYR A 67 -17.36 -6.25 17.26
C TYR A 67 -17.89 -7.20 16.18
N GLY A 68 -17.69 -8.49 16.41
CA GLY A 68 -18.22 -9.61 15.64
C GLY A 68 -18.51 -10.78 16.56
#